data_AF-A0A7D8BDZ8-F1
#
_entry.id   AF-A0A7D8BDZ8-F1
#
_cell.length_a   1.000
_cell.length_b   1.000
_cell.length_c   1.000
_cell.angle_alpha   90.00
_cell.angle_beta   90.00
_cell.angle_gamma   90.00
#
_symmetry.space_group_name_H-M   'P 1'
#
loop_
_entity.id
_entity.type
_entity.pdbx_description
1 polymer ?
#
loop_
_entity_poly.entity_id
_entity_poly.type
_entity_poly.pdbx_seq_one_letter_code
_entity_poly.pdbx_strand_id
1 'polypeptide(L)' 'MARKSSSEPSTRTSVTLSSQVYSSLESIAKQKKVSVAWVIRDAAERYVAEQWPLFAGASHE' A
#
# COMPACT_ATOMS: atom_id res chain seq x y z
N MET A 1 20.06 -14.53 -22.16
CA MET A 1 19.35 -15.14 -21.00
C MET A 1 18.49 -14.08 -20.33
N ALA A 2 17.20 -13.99 -20.67
CA ALA A 2 16.29 -13.05 -20.02
C ALA A 2 15.74 -13.68 -18.73
N ARG A 3 16.07 -13.11 -17.57
CA ARG A 3 15.49 -13.54 -16.30
C ARG A 3 14.04 -13.07 -16.27
N LYS A 4 13.11 -14.00 -16.44
CA LYS A 4 11.70 -13.75 -16.17
C LYS A 4 11.52 -13.69 -14.65
N SER A 5 11.70 -12.52 -14.07
CA SER A 5 11.21 -12.24 -12.73
C SER A 5 9.69 -12.36 -12.80
N SER A 6 9.14 -13.36 -12.11
CA SER A 6 7.71 -13.48 -11.85
C SER A 6 7.30 -12.28 -10.99
N SER A 7 7.15 -11.13 -11.63
CA SER A 7 6.62 -9.92 -11.02
C SER A 7 5.13 -10.15 -10.93
N GLU A 8 4.60 -10.22 -9.71
CA GLU A 8 3.17 -10.06 -9.48
C GLU A 8 2.67 -8.86 -10.29
N PRO A 9 1.49 -8.95 -10.92
CA PRO A 9 0.96 -7.87 -11.74
C PRO A 9 0.83 -6.61 -10.88
N SER A 10 1.79 -5.69 -11.04
CA SER A 10 1.81 -4.42 -10.31
C SER A 10 1.03 -3.39 -11.12
N THR A 11 -0.18 -3.09 -10.67
CA THR A 11 -1.00 -2.02 -11.24
C THR A 11 -0.56 -0.68 -10.69
N ARG A 12 -0.15 0.24 -11.57
CA ARG A 12 0.13 1.63 -11.21
C ARG A 12 -1.15 2.44 -11.33
N THR A 13 -1.58 3.02 -10.21
CA THR A 13 -2.71 3.96 -10.17
C THR A 13 -2.19 5.35 -9.84
N SER A 14 -2.62 6.36 -10.61
CA SER A 14 -2.40 7.77 -10.27
C SER A 14 -3.62 8.27 -9.52
N VAL A 15 -3.43 8.81 -8.32
CA VAL A 15 -4.49 9.39 -7.50
C VAL A 15 -4.11 10.81 -7.12
N THR A 16 -5.10 11.70 -7.09
CA THR A 16 -4.91 13.06 -6.56
C THR A 16 -5.24 13.05 -5.08
N LEU A 17 -4.28 13.43 -4.25
CA LEU A 17 -4.44 13.53 -2.80
C LEU A 17 -4.71 14.97 -2.40
N SER A 18 -5.57 15.18 -1.40
CA SER A 18 -5.76 16.49 -0.79
C SER A 18 -4.46 16.97 -0.13
N SER A 19 -4.19 18.28 -0.17
CA SER A 19 -2.94 18.88 0.34
C SER A 19 -2.67 18.51 1.81
N GLN A 20 -3.69 18.55 2.67
CA GLN A 20 -3.58 18.18 4.07
C GLN A 20 -3.15 16.72 4.29
N VAL A 21 -3.66 15.80 3.49
CA VAL A 21 -3.31 14.37 3.56
C VAL A 21 -1.88 14.16 3.08
N TYR A 22 -1.49 14.81 1.97
CA TYR A 22 -0.13 14.73 1.44
C TYR A 22 0.92 15.24 2.45
N SER A 23 0.69 16.39 3.09
CA SER A 23 1.60 16.92 4.12
C SER A 23 1.75 15.99 5.33
N SER A 24 0.67 15.30 5.71
CA SER A 24 0.70 14.31 6.79
C SER A 24 1.53 13.09 6.38
N LEU A 25 1.34 12.57 5.17
CA LEU A 25 2.12 11.46 4.62
C LEU A 25 3.61 11.82 4.47
N GLU A 26 3.93 13.05 4.07
CA GLU A 26 5.31 13.54 3.98
C GLU A 26 5.99 13.56 5.35
N SER A 27 5.27 13.99 6.40
CA SER A 27 5.78 14.00 7.76
C SER A 27 6.04 12.59 8.28
N ILE A 28 5.18 11.63 7.96
CA ILE A 28 5.34 10.21 8.31
C ILE A 28 6.53 9.61 7.53
N ALA A 29 6.64 9.92 6.24
CA ALA A 29 7.73 9.46 5.38
C ALA A 29 9.09 9.93 5.89
N LYS A 30 9.21 11.21 6.28
CA LYS A 30 10.43 11.77 6.88
C LYS A 30 10.82 11.08 8.19
N GLN A 31 9.85 10.85 9.08
CA GLN A 31 10.10 10.17 10.36
C GLN A 31 10.57 8.72 10.18
N LYS A 32 9.95 8.00 9.25
CA LYS A 32 10.28 6.60 8.95
C LYS A 32 11.46 6.44 7.99
N LYS A 33 12.01 7.54 7.45
CA LYS A 33 13.05 7.56 6.40
C LYS A 33 12.68 6.75 5.15
N VAL A 34 11.41 6.81 4.77
CA VAL A 34 10.86 6.12 3.60
C VAL A 34 10.27 7.14 2.62
N SER A 35 9.91 6.70 1.41
CA SER A 35 9.21 7.56 0.44
C SER A 35 7.71 7.62 0.73
N VAL A 36 7.06 8.70 0.29
CA VAL A 36 5.59 8.84 0.39
C VAL A 36 4.87 7.67 -0.30
N ALA A 37 5.38 7.21 -1.44
CA ALA A 37 4.83 6.05 -2.15
C ALA A 37 4.89 4.77 -1.31
N TRP A 38 5.96 4.57 -0.52
CA TRP A 38 6.05 3.45 0.40
C TRP A 38 5.00 3.56 1.51
N VAL A 39 4.78 4.76 2.07
CA VAL A 39 3.75 4.98 3.09
C VAL A 39 2.35 4.70 2.54
N ILE A 40 2.06 5.13 1.30
CA ILE A 40 0.78 4.86 0.64
C ILE A 40 0.58 3.36 0.45
N ARG A 41 1.64 2.64 0.03
CA ARG A 41 1.59 1.18 -0.13
C ARG A 41 1.32 0.48 1.20
N ASP A 42 2.09 0.79 2.24
CA ASP A 42 1.91 0.21 3.59
C ASP A 42 0.51 0.51 4.14
N ALA A 43 0.04 1.76 4.02
CA ALA A 43 -1.30 2.13 4.43
C ALA A 43 -2.39 1.39 3.64
N ALA A 44 -2.20 1.17 2.34
CA ALA A 44 -3.14 0.40 1.52
C ALA A 44 -3.15 -1.08 1.92
N GLU A 45 -1.99 -1.71 2.14
CA GLU A 45 -1.90 -3.11 2.59
C GLU A 45 -2.59 -3.29 3.95
N ARG A 46 -2.36 -2.37 4.89
CA ARG A 46 -3.02 -2.35 6.19
C ARG A 46 -4.52 -2.13 6.07
N TYR A 47 -4.95 -1.15 5.27
CA TYR A 47 -6.36 -0.86 5.06
C TYR A 47 -7.10 -2.06 4.45
N VAL A 48 -6.52 -2.71 3.45
CA VAL A 48 -7.11 -3.94 2.87
C VAL A 48 -7.19 -5.03 3.93
N ALA A 49 -6.15 -5.27 4.71
CA ALA A 49 -6.18 -6.27 5.79
C ALA A 49 -7.23 -5.95 6.87
N GLU A 50 -7.39 -4.68 7.23
CA GLU A 50 -8.40 -4.18 8.18
C GLU A 50 -9.83 -4.22 7.62
N GLN A 51 -9.99 -4.14 6.30
CA GLN A 51 -11.28 -4.33 5.61
C GLN A 51 -11.60 -5.81 5.34
N TRP A 52 -10.59 -6.68 5.39
CA TRP A 52 -10.74 -8.13 5.20
C TRP A 52 -10.77 -9.04 6.47
N PRO A 53 -11.07 -8.58 7.70
CA PRO A 53 -11.21 -9.50 8.83
C PRO A 53 -12.42 -10.45 8.66
N LEU A 54 -13.36 -10.13 7.76
CA LEU A 54 -14.53 -10.97 7.46
C LEU A 54 -14.19 -12.29 6.74
N PHE A 55 -13.03 -12.43 6.08
CA PHE A 55 -12.63 -13.69 5.44
C PHE A 55 -11.48 -14.41 6.15
N ALA A 56 -10.94 -13.84 7.23
CA ALA A 56 -9.98 -14.54 8.09
C ALA A 56 -10.62 -15.75 8.83
N GLY A 57 -11.96 -15.86 8.82
CA GLY A 57 -12.71 -16.99 9.37
C GLY A 57 -13.49 -17.83 8.34
N ALA A 58 -13.36 -17.58 7.03
CA ALA A 58 -14.17 -18.24 6.00
C ALA A 58 -13.40 -19.29 5.16
N SER A 59 -12.36 -19.90 5.74
CA SER A 59 -11.78 -21.16 5.25
C SER A 59 -12.14 -22.28 6.21
N HIS A 60 -13.40 -22.71 6.16
CA HIS A 60 -13.82 -24.04 6.58
C HIS A 60 -15.07 -24.44 5.79
N GLU A 61 -14.87 -24.81 4.52
CA GLU A 61 -15.52 -25.98 3.89
C GLU A 61 -14.76 -26.39 2.62
#